data_AF-A0A9E4WZ50-F1
#
_entry.id   AF-A0A9E4WZ50-F1
#
_cell.length_a   1.000
_cell.length_b   1.000
_cell.length_c   1.000
_cell.angle_alpha   90.00
_cell.angle_beta   90.00
_cell.angle_gamma   90.00
#
_symmetry.space_group_name_H-M   'P 1'
#
loop_
_entity.id
_entity.type
_entity.pdbx_description
1 polymer ?
#
loop_
_entity_poly.entity_id
_entity_poly.type
_entity_poly.pdbx_seq_one_letter_code
_entity_poly.pdbx_strand_id
1 'polypeptide(L)' 'MTIFVDVDDTLVLYDPPRSGPHPYGVFDGIPWKPNERLIEGLKAAARDGTVVIVWSGGGRQYVQQWV' A
#
# COMPACT_ATOMS: atom_id res chain seq x y z
N MET A 1 -14.23 -15.88 3.77
CA MET A 1 -14.30 -14.41 3.53
C MET A 1 -13.16 -14.04 2.60
N THR A 2 -13.35 -13.03 1.74
CA THR A 2 -12.29 -12.53 0.85
C THR A 2 -12.14 -11.03 1.04
N ILE A 3 -10.91 -10.56 1.22
CA ILE A 3 -10.56 -9.14 1.34
C ILE A 3 -9.72 -8.77 0.13
N PHE A 4 -10.17 -7.77 -0.63
CA PHE A 4 -9.35 -7.10 -1.64
C PHE A 4 -8.75 -5.86 -1.00
N VAL A 5 -7.44 -5.69 -1.16
CA VAL A 5 -6.72 -4.56 -0.58
C VAL A 5 -5.92 -3.84 -1.65
N ASP A 6 -6.11 -2.52 -1.71
CA ASP A 6 -5.31 -1.63 -2.54
C ASP A 6 -3.89 -1.46 -1.99
N VAL A 7 -2.94 -0.99 -2.79
CA VAL A 7 -1.54 -0.83 -2.38
C VAL A 7 -1.22 0.63 -2.03
N ASP A 8 -1.38 1.52 -3.00
CA ASP A 8 -0.99 2.93 -2.87
C ASP A 8 -1.92 3.65 -1.89
N ASP A 9 -1.36 4.43 -0.97
CA ASP A 9 -2.08 5.12 0.11
C ASP A 9 -2.98 4.22 0.99
N THR A 10 -2.77 2.90 0.92
CA THR A 10 -3.50 1.89 1.67
C THR A 10 -2.54 1.00 2.46
N LEU A 11 -1.70 0.21 1.78
CA LEU A 11 -0.65 -0.60 2.41
C LEU A 11 0.66 0.17 2.53
N VAL A 12 0.95 1.04 1.56
CA VAL A 12 2.10 1.93 1.55
C VAL A 12 1.57 3.35 1.63
N LEU A 13 1.85 4.03 2.73
CA LEU A 13 1.34 5.38 2.98
C LEU A 13 2.36 6.39 2.49
N TYR A 14 1.90 7.32 1.67
CA TYR A 14 2.63 8.55 1.39
C TYR A 14 2.66 9.44 2.64
N ASP A 15 3.85 9.82 3.11
CA ASP A 15 4.04 10.65 4.31
C ASP A 15 4.75 11.98 3.94
N PRO A 16 4.03 12.93 3.32
CA PRO A 16 4.65 14.17 2.86
C PRO A 16 5.09 15.03 4.05
N PRO A 17 6.29 15.62 4.01
CA PRO A 17 6.77 16.49 5.08
C PRO A 17 5.96 17.79 5.22
N ARG A 18 5.22 18.24 4.20
CA ARG A 18 4.28 19.38 4.26
C ARG A 18 3.12 19.19 3.28
N SER A 19 1.93 19.60 3.69
CA SER A 19 0.69 19.52 2.91
C SER A 19 0.77 20.32 1.60
N GLY A 20 0.57 19.63 0.48
CA GLY A 20 0.50 20.15 -0.90
C GLY A 20 -0.02 19.05 -1.85
N PRO A 21 -0.57 19.38 -3.04
CA PRO A 21 -1.47 18.49 -3.79
C PRO A 21 -0.75 17.25 -4.35
N HIS A 22 -1.37 16.07 -4.20
CA HIS A 22 -0.78 14.75 -4.49
C HIS A 22 -1.67 13.91 -5.42
N PRO A 23 -1.13 13.52 -6.59
CA PRO A 23 -1.54 12.27 -7.25
C PRO A 23 -0.34 11.55 -7.91
N TYR A 24 0.70 11.16 -7.15
CA TYR A 24 2.06 10.72 -7.58
C TYR A 24 3.05 11.87 -7.87
N GLY A 25 3.55 12.53 -6.83
CA GLY A 25 4.71 13.42 -6.97
C GLY A 25 5.93 12.64 -7.47
N VAL A 26 6.34 12.83 -8.72
CA VAL A 26 7.53 12.22 -9.36
C VAL A 26 8.86 12.62 -8.68
N PHE A 27 8.86 13.36 -7.56
CA PHE A 27 10.02 14.13 -7.09
C PHE A 27 10.24 14.08 -5.58
N ASP A 28 11.52 14.23 -5.23
CA ASP A 28 12.10 14.64 -3.93
C ASP A 28 12.43 13.59 -2.85
N GLY A 29 12.55 12.30 -3.18
CA GLY A 29 13.04 11.31 -2.21
C GLY A 29 12.18 11.23 -0.94
N ILE A 30 10.90 11.57 -1.09
CA ILE A 30 9.93 11.67 0.01
C ILE A 30 9.72 10.28 0.61
N PRO A 31 9.76 10.13 1.95
CA PRO A 31 9.67 8.84 2.60
C PRO A 31 8.26 8.27 2.51
N TRP A 32 8.19 7.00 2.12
CA TRP A 32 7.01 6.17 2.24
C TRP A 32 7.11 5.35 3.52
N LYS A 33 5.97 4.98 4.12
CA LYS A 33 5.95 4.07 5.26
C LYS A 33 4.91 2.96 5.11
N PRO A 34 5.18 1.73 5.57
CA PRO A 34 4.18 0.68 5.63
C PRO A 34 3.03 1.05 6.58
N ASN A 35 1.80 0.70 6.21
CA ASN A 35 0.66 0.74 7.12
C ASN A 35 0.68 -0.50 8.03
N GLU A 36 1.60 -0.53 8.98
CA GLU A 36 1.88 -1.71 9.83
C GLU A 36 0.62 -2.26 10.51
N ARG A 37 -0.25 -1.37 11.02
CA ARG A 37 -1.49 -1.77 11.68
C ARG A 37 -2.43 -2.54 10.75
N LEU A 38 -2.61 -2.05 9.52
CA LEU A 38 -3.44 -2.73 8.53
C LEU A 38 -2.80 -4.05 8.11
N ILE A 39 -1.48 -4.04 7.85
CA ILE A 39 -0.72 -5.22 7.45
C ILE A 39 -0.85 -6.33 8.50
N GLU A 40 -0.68 -6.03 9.78
CA GLU A 40 -0.80 -7.03 10.84
C GLU A 40 -2.25 -7.56 10.98
N GLY A 41 -3.26 -6.71 10.78
CA GLY A 41 -4.66 -7.13 10.73
C GLY A 41 -4.94 -8.10 9.58
N LEU A 42 -4.42 -7.81 8.38
CA LEU A 42 -4.56 -8.68 7.21
C LEU A 42 -3.84 -10.01 7.39
N LYS A 43 -2.63 -9.99 8.00
CA LYS A 43 -1.91 -11.22 8.35
C LYS A 43 -2.69 -12.08 9.35
N ALA A 44 -3.32 -11.47 10.36
CA ALA A 44 -4.16 -12.19 11.30
C ALA A 44 -5.39 -12.81 10.61
N ALA A 45 -6.10 -12.03 9.79
CA ALA A 45 -7.25 -12.52 9.03
C ALA A 45 -6.86 -13.68 8.08
N ALA A 46 -5.69 -13.60 7.44
CA ALA A 46 -5.18 -14.67 6.58
C ALA A 46 -4.89 -15.96 7.36
N ARG A 47 -4.35 -15.87 8.58
CA ARG A 47 -4.16 -17.03 9.47
C ARG A 47 -5.48 -17.68 9.87
N ASP A 48 -6.56 -16.89 9.97
CA ASP A 48 -7.91 -17.38 10.28
C ASP A 48 -8.66 -17.91 9.04
N GLY A 49 -7.97 -18.07 7.90
CA GLY A 49 -8.53 -18.64 6.68
C GLY A 49 -9.24 -17.63 5.76
N THR A 50 -9.09 -16.33 6.01
CA THR A 50 -9.54 -15.29 5.07
C THR A 50 -8.61 -15.23 3.87
N VAL A 51 -9.16 -15.19 2.65
CA VAL A 51 -8.37 -14.97 1.44
C VAL A 51 -8.09 -13.48 1.31
N VAL A 52 -6.83 -13.07 1.39
CA VAL A 52 -6.40 -11.69 1.18
C VAL A 52 -5.80 -11.57 -0.21
N ILE A 53 -6.37 -10.70 -1.04
CA ILE A 53 -5.91 -10.42 -2.41
C ILE A 53 -5.40 -8.98 -2.45
N VAL A 54 -4.09 -8.84 -2.65
CA VAL A 54 -3.46 -7.54 -2.86
C VAL A 54 -3.59 -7.17 -4.34
N TRP A 55 -4.09 -5.98 -4.62
CA TRP A 55 -4.29 -5.47 -5.96
C TRP A 55 -3.87 -4.00 -6.02
N SER A 56 -3.20 -3.59 -7.10
CA SER A 56 -2.89 -2.17 -7.36
C SER A 56 -3.37 -1.83 -8.76
N GLY A 57 -4.04 -0.69 -8.88
CA GLY A 57 -4.49 -0.15 -10.16
C GLY A 57 -3.36 0.29 -11.10
N GLY A 58 -2.13 0.47 -10.59
CA GLY A 58 -0.96 0.91 -11.37
C GLY A 58 -0.36 -0.16 -12.30
N GLY A 59 -0.79 -1.42 -12.17
CA GLY A 59 -0.30 -2.54 -13.00
C GLY A 59 1.05 -3.12 -12.55
N ARG A 60 1.39 -4.31 -13.05
CA ARG A 60 2.56 -5.10 -12.61
C ARG A 60 3.90 -4.36 -12.73
N GLN A 61 4.09 -3.61 -13.81
CA GLN A 61 5.34 -2.89 -14.08
C GLN A 61 5.59 -1.75 -13.10
N TYR A 62 4.54 -1.11 -12.60
CA TYR A 62 4.62 -0.07 -11.58
C TYR A 62 5.08 -0.66 -10.24
N VAL A 63 4.50 -1.80 -9.84
CA VAL A 63 4.79 -2.47 -8.56
C VAL A 63 6.20 -3.09 -8.52
N GLN A 64 6.69 -3.62 -9.65
CA GLN A 64 8.01 -4.28 -9.72
C GLN A 64 9.21 -3.32 -9.64
N GLN A 65 9.01 -2.01 -9.75
CA GLN A 65 10.08 -1.01 -9.57
C GLN A 65 10.57 -0.89 -8.12
N TRP A 66 9.88 -1.53 -7.18
CA TRP A 66 10.06 -1.35 -5.75
C TRP A 66 10.43 -2.65 -5.00
N VAL A 67 10.82 -3.71 -5.72
CA VAL A 67 11.25 -5.02 -5.17
C VAL A 67 12.76 -5.17 -5.22
#